data_AF-A0A6V7VVF5-F1
#
_entry.id   AF-A0A6V7VVF5-F1
#
_cell.length_a   1.000
_cell.length_b   1.000
_cell.length_c   1.000
_cell.angle_alpha   90.00
_cell.angle_beta   90.00
_cell.angle_gamma   90.00
#
_symmetry.space_group_name_H-M   'P 1'
#
loop_
_entity.id
_entity.type
_entity.pdbx_description
1 polymer ?
#
loop_
_entity_poly.entity_id
_entity_poly.type
_entity_poly.pdbx_seq_one_letter_code
_entity_poly.pdbx_strand_id
1 'polypeptide(L)'
;MIKITFSRDERFGWLTFCPSNLGTTIRASVHIKLPKISLKENFEKICEELKLQIRGINGEHTETEEENNVFDISNKKRLGINEFEAVNQMYEGVKKLIKLEKKEEE
;
A
#
# COMPACT_ATOMS: atom_id res chain seq x y z
N MET A 1 5.89 -29.01 -17.64
CA MET A 1 5.70 -27.57 -17.31
C MET A 1 6.21 -26.75 -18.49
N ILE A 2 5.35 -25.93 -19.09
CA ILE A 2 5.78 -24.94 -20.09
C ILE A 2 6.40 -23.77 -19.32
N LYS A 3 7.62 -23.36 -19.71
CA LYS A 3 8.26 -22.14 -19.17
C LYS A 3 7.81 -20.95 -19.99
N ILE A 4 7.39 -19.90 -19.30
CA ILE A 4 7.02 -18.62 -19.90
C ILE A 4 8.15 -17.63 -19.63
N THR A 5 8.55 -16.89 -20.65
CA THR A 5 9.55 -15.82 -20.55
C THR A 5 8.83 -14.49 -20.31
N PHE A 6 9.18 -13.79 -19.23
CA PHE A 6 8.64 -12.47 -18.91
C PHE A 6 9.59 -11.35 -19.35
N SER A 7 9.04 -10.21 -19.78
CA SER A 7 9.81 -9.06 -20.23
C SER A 7 10.33 -8.22 -19.06
N ARG A 8 11.64 -7.99 -19.03
CA ARG A 8 12.32 -7.20 -17.99
C ARG A 8 13.34 -6.24 -18.62
N ASP A 9 13.36 -5.00 -18.15
CA ASP A 9 14.32 -3.96 -18.49
C ASP A 9 15.25 -3.70 -17.31
N GLU A 10 16.51 -3.34 -17.57
CA GLU A 10 17.50 -3.10 -16.50
C GLU A 10 17.16 -1.89 -15.63
N ARG A 11 16.56 -0.85 -16.21
CA ARG A 11 16.19 0.40 -15.52
C ARG A 11 14.77 0.35 -14.98
N PHE A 12 13.85 -0.26 -15.72
CA PHE A 12 12.42 -0.26 -15.39
C PHE A 12 11.93 -1.53 -14.70
N GLY A 13 12.77 -2.56 -14.54
CA GLY A 13 12.37 -3.83 -13.94
C GLY A 13 11.37 -4.57 -14.83
N TRP A 14 10.37 -5.23 -14.22
CA TRP A 14 9.34 -5.95 -14.95
C TRP A 14 8.43 -4.98 -15.71
N LEU A 15 8.23 -5.26 -17.01
CA LEU A 15 7.44 -4.39 -17.88
C LEU A 15 5.96 -4.70 -17.76
N THR A 16 5.15 -3.64 -17.64
CA THR A 16 3.70 -3.69 -17.54
C THR A 16 3.07 -2.71 -18.53
N PHE A 17 1.80 -2.93 -18.87
CA PHE A 17 1.06 -2.00 -19.72
C PHE A 17 0.95 -0.60 -19.10
N CYS A 18 0.62 -0.53 -17.81
CA CYS A 18 0.52 0.73 -17.09
C CYS A 18 1.88 1.13 -16.49
N PRO A 19 2.40 2.34 -16.75
CA PRO A 19 3.66 2.81 -16.18
C PRO A 19 3.70 2.81 -14.64
N SER A 20 2.56 2.93 -13.96
CA SER A 20 2.50 2.92 -12.49
C SER A 20 2.89 1.59 -11.86
N ASN A 21 2.91 0.50 -12.63
CA ASN A 21 3.20 -0.85 -12.16
C ASN A 21 4.58 -1.37 -12.59
N LEU A 22 5.45 -0.53 -13.16
CA LEU A 22 6.83 -0.89 -13.47
C LEU A 22 7.63 -1.25 -12.20
N GLY A 23 8.71 -2.03 -12.36
CA GLY A 23 9.61 -2.42 -11.29
C GLY A 23 9.28 -3.81 -10.75
N THR A 24 8.85 -3.89 -9.49
CA THR A 24 8.47 -5.17 -8.86
C THR A 24 7.09 -5.65 -9.31
N THR A 25 6.25 -4.76 -9.84
CA THR A 25 4.81 -4.98 -10.08
C THR A 25 3.99 -5.35 -8.83
N ILE A 26 4.60 -5.37 -7.64
CA ILE A 26 3.96 -5.85 -6.41
C ILE A 26 3.18 -4.74 -5.74
N ARG A 27 1.88 -4.98 -5.60
CA ARG A 27 0.98 -4.28 -4.69
C ARG A 27 0.51 -5.26 -3.63
N ALA A 28 1.19 -5.28 -2.48
CA ALA A 28 0.71 -5.99 -1.31
C ALA A 28 -0.26 -5.07 -0.56
N SER A 29 -1.44 -5.56 -0.18
CA SER A 29 -2.40 -4.75 0.57
C SER A 29 -3.15 -5.52 1.65
N VAL A 30 -3.72 -4.77 2.59
CA VAL A 30 -4.70 -5.26 3.58
C VAL A 30 -5.92 -4.36 3.57
N HIS A 31 -7.07 -4.95 3.86
CA HIS A 31 -8.21 -4.18 4.36
C HIS A 31 -8.08 -4.09 5.89
N ILE A 32 -7.99 -2.87 6.41
CA ILE A 32 -7.79 -2.61 7.84
C ILE A 32 -8.78 -1.57 8.35
N LYS A 33 -9.38 -1.85 9.51
CA LYS A 33 -10.27 -0.93 10.21
C LYS A 33 -9.44 -0.01 11.11
N LEU A 34 -9.54 1.30 10.91
CA LEU A 34 -8.75 2.32 11.61
C LEU A 34 -9.65 3.44 12.16
N PRO A 35 -10.65 3.13 13.02
CA PRO A 35 -11.70 4.07 13.40
C PRO A 35 -11.26 5.30 14.20
N LYS A 36 -10.02 5.35 14.69
CA LYS A 36 -9.52 6.44 15.53
C LYS A 36 -8.45 7.25 14.82
N ILE A 37 -7.39 6.59 14.36
CA ILE A 37 -6.27 7.29 13.74
C ILE A 37 -6.68 7.92 12.40
N SER A 38 -7.66 7.35 11.70
CA SER A 38 -8.16 7.92 10.43
C SER A 38 -8.83 9.28 10.62
N LEU A 39 -9.40 9.55 11.80
CA LEU A 39 -10.08 10.80 12.12
C LEU A 39 -9.11 11.95 12.43
N LYS A 40 -7.80 11.69 12.50
CA LYS A 40 -6.78 12.72 12.76
C LYS A 40 -6.47 13.48 11.47
N GLU A 41 -6.33 14.80 11.58
CA GLU A 41 -5.96 15.66 10.44
C GLU A 41 -4.63 15.29 9.78
N ASN A 42 -3.72 14.60 10.50
CA ASN A 42 -2.43 14.18 9.99
C ASN A 42 -2.39 12.71 9.52
N PHE A 43 -3.52 12.02 9.41
CA PHE A 43 -3.56 10.60 9.01
C PHE A 43 -2.89 10.33 7.67
N GLU A 44 -3.25 11.09 6.63
CA GLU A 44 -2.64 10.96 5.31
C GLU A 44 -1.13 11.18 5.34
N LYS A 45 -0.68 12.16 6.14
CA LYS A 45 0.75 12.45 6.33
C LYS A 45 1.48 11.29 7.01
N ILE A 46 0.87 10.67 8.03
CA ILE A 46 1.43 9.48 8.69
C ILE A 46 1.60 8.34 7.67
N CYS A 47 0.59 8.07 6.85
CA CYS A 47 0.67 7.02 5.83
C CYS A 47 1.73 7.33 4.76
N GLU A 48 1.85 8.58 4.34
CA GLU A 48 2.88 9.02 3.40
C GLU A 48 4.29 8.81 3.97
N GLU A 49 4.53 9.20 5.22
CA GLU A 49 5.81 8.98 5.91
C GLU A 49 6.14 7.49 6.05
N LEU A 50 5.12 6.64 6.24
CA LEU A 50 5.23 5.18 6.24
C LEU A 50 5.34 4.58 4.83
N LYS A 51 5.29 5.40 3.77
CA LYS A 51 5.34 4.99 2.36
C LYS A 51 4.21 4.04 1.98
N LEU A 52 3.04 4.29 2.55
CA LEU A 52 1.80 3.56 2.28
C LEU A 52 0.90 4.37 1.34
N GLN A 53 0.14 3.67 0.52
CA GLN A 53 -0.94 4.24 -0.28
C GLN A 53 -2.28 3.82 0.31
N ILE A 54 -3.16 4.79 0.53
CA ILE A 54 -4.51 4.61 1.06
C ILE A 54 -5.52 4.69 -0.08
N ARG A 55 -6.52 3.80 -0.09
CA ARG A 55 -7.70 3.85 -0.95
C ARG A 55 -8.95 3.47 -0.16
N GLY A 56 -10.12 3.92 -0.62
CA GLY A 56 -11.39 3.38 -0.16
C GLY A 56 -11.56 1.91 -0.59
N ILE A 57 -12.43 1.18 0.10
CA ILE A 57 -12.67 -0.25 -0.15
C ILE A 57 -13.27 -0.57 -1.53
N ASN A 58 -13.89 0.42 -2.17
CA ASN A 58 -14.47 0.29 -3.52
C ASN A 58 -13.48 0.65 -4.64
N GLY A 59 -12.21 0.90 -4.33
CA GLY A 59 -11.13 1.06 -5.32
C GLY A 59 -10.61 2.48 -5.51
N GLU A 60 -10.15 2.80 -6.72
CA GLU A 60 -9.35 4.02 -7.03
C GLU A 60 -10.12 5.35 -7.01
N HIS A 61 -11.46 5.33 -6.97
CA HIS A 61 -12.27 6.53 -7.27
C HIS A 61 -13.51 6.75 -6.40
N THR A 62 -13.60 6.12 -5.23
CA THR A 62 -14.81 6.28 -4.41
C THR A 62 -14.54 7.10 -3.15
N GLU A 63 -15.07 8.32 -3.12
CA GLU A 63 -15.60 8.98 -1.92
C GLU A 63 -16.89 8.26 -1.47
N THR A 64 -16.90 6.94 -1.42
CA THR A 64 -17.97 6.23 -0.72
C THR A 64 -17.52 6.18 0.71
N GLU A 65 -18.19 6.98 1.55
CA GLU A 65 -18.28 6.86 3.00
C GLU A 65 -17.46 5.68 3.50
N GLU A 66 -16.34 5.94 4.16
CA GLU A 66 -15.46 4.94 4.76
C GLU A 66 -16.33 3.94 5.55
N GLU A 67 -16.82 2.88 4.91
CA GLU A 67 -17.86 2.02 5.48
C GLU A 67 -17.26 1.36 6.71
N ASN A 68 -17.52 1.94 7.87
CA ASN A 68 -16.91 1.63 9.16
C ASN A 68 -15.42 1.93 9.31
N ASN A 69 -14.87 2.99 8.69
CA ASN A 69 -13.44 3.36 8.77
C ASN A 69 -12.51 2.23 8.33
N VAL A 70 -12.87 1.52 7.25
CA VAL A 70 -12.07 0.45 6.64
C VAL A 70 -11.34 0.98 5.40
N PHE A 71 -10.05 0.70 5.29
CA PHE A 71 -9.18 1.21 4.23
C PHE A 71 -8.44 0.07 3.52
N ASP A 72 -8.23 0.20 2.21
CA ASP A 72 -7.25 -0.58 1.45
C ASP A 72 -5.87 0.11 1.55
N ILE A 73 -4.97 -0.49 2.32
CA ILE A 73 -3.63 0.03 2.58
C ILE A 73 -2.60 -0.84 1.87
N SER A 74 -1.78 -0.24 1.00
CA SER A 74 -0.75 -0.94 0.23
C SER A 74 0.62 -0.26 0.29
N ASN A 75 1.70 -0.95 -0.09
CA ASN A 75 2.98 -0.27 -0.35
C ASN A 75 2.78 0.80 -1.43
N LYS A 76 3.43 1.96 -1.32
CA LYS A 76 3.39 3.01 -2.36
C LYS A 76 4.42 2.77 -3.47
N LYS A 77 5.61 2.28 -3.11
CA LYS A 77 6.72 2.12 -4.06
C LYS A 77 6.62 0.82 -4.86
N ARG A 78 6.90 0.90 -6.16
CA ARG A 78 6.94 -0.24 -7.12
C ARG A 78 8.30 -0.36 -7.82
N LEU A 79 8.88 0.77 -8.20
CA LEU A 79 10.12 0.85 -8.97
C LEU A 79 11.33 1.19 -8.10
N GLY A 80 12.51 0.64 -8.43
CA GLY A 80 13.77 0.94 -7.75
C GLY A 80 13.88 0.32 -6.35
N ILE A 81 13.22 -0.80 -6.13
CA ILE A 81 13.31 -1.71 -4.97
C ILE A 81 13.11 -3.15 -5.46
N ASN A 82 13.49 -4.13 -4.65
CA ASN A 82 13.14 -5.53 -4.89
C ASN A 82 11.79 -5.90 -4.26
N GLU A 83 11.29 -7.09 -4.61
CA GLU A 83 10.01 -7.63 -4.17
C GLU A 83 9.90 -7.76 -2.64
N PHE A 84 10.97 -8.21 -1.98
CA PHE A 84 11.03 -8.33 -0.53
C PHE A 84 10.91 -6.96 0.16
N GLU A 85 11.64 -5.96 -0.32
CA GLU A 85 11.57 -4.59 0.20
C GLU A 85 10.17 -3.99 0.06
N ALA A 86 9.49 -4.27 -1.06
CA ALA A 86 8.11 -3.81 -1.30
C ALA A 86 7.15 -4.38 -0.25
N VAL A 87 7.20 -5.69 0.00
CA VAL A 87 6.34 -6.36 0.99
C VAL A 87 6.74 -5.98 2.42
N ASN A 88 8.03 -5.91 2.72
CA ASN A 88 8.52 -5.57 4.07
C ASN A 88 8.16 -4.12 4.46
N GLN A 89 8.22 -3.18 3.51
CA GLN A 89 7.75 -1.80 3.72
C GLN A 89 6.26 -1.75 4.07
N MET A 90 5.43 -2.50 3.33
CA MET A 90 4.00 -2.62 3.64
C MET A 90 3.78 -3.20 5.03
N TYR A 91 4.45 -4.32 5.33
CA TYR A 91 4.34 -5.01 6.61
C TYR A 91 4.70 -4.11 7.81
N GLU A 92 5.86 -3.46 7.78
CA GLU A 92 6.30 -2.59 8.87
C GLU A 92 5.43 -1.32 8.98
N GLY A 93 4.96 -0.77 7.85
CA GLY A 93 4.02 0.34 7.83
C GLY A 93 2.68 -0.01 8.47
N VAL A 94 2.06 -1.11 8.06
CA VAL A 94 0.79 -1.59 8.63
C VAL A 94 0.94 -1.93 10.12
N LYS A 95 2.04 -2.58 10.51
CA LYS A 95 2.34 -2.87 11.91
C LYS A 95 2.48 -1.60 12.76
N LYS A 96 3.03 -0.53 12.21
CA LYS A 96 3.10 0.79 12.87
C LYS A 96 1.70 1.41 12.99
N LEU A 97 0.90 1.37 11.93
CA LEU A 97 -0.49 1.86 11.97
C LEU A 97 -1.31 1.15 13.06
N ILE A 98 -1.24 -0.18 13.14
CA ILE A 98 -1.92 -0.95 14.20
C ILE A 98 -1.47 -0.51 15.60
N LYS A 99 -0.18 -0.22 15.78
CA LYS A 99 0.33 0.27 17.07
C LYS A 99 -0.19 1.67 17.40
N LEU A 100 -0.30 2.55 16.41
CA LEU A 100 -0.81 3.90 16.61
C LEU A 100 -2.31 3.88 16.90
N GLU A 101 -3.10 3.09 16.17
CA GLU A 101 -4.54 2.89 16.41
C GLU A 101 -4.81 2.41 17.86
N LYS A 102 -4.03 1.43 18.33
CA LYS A 102 -4.14 0.94 19.72
C LYS A 102 -3.74 1.96 20.77
N LYS A 103 -2.80 2.88 20.48
CA LYS A 103 -2.43 3.93 21.42
C LYS A 103 -3.52 4.97 21.64
N GLU A 104 -4.43 5.11 20.69
CA GLU A 104 -5.64 5.93 20.85
C GLU A 104 -6.73 5.18 21.68
N GLU A 105 -6.46 3.97 22.20
CA GLU A 105 -7.30 3.28 23.21
C GLU A 105 -6.98 3.70 24.66
N GLU A 106 -5.82 4.34 24.90
CA GLU A 106 -5.39 4.86 26.20
C GLU A 106 -5.69 6.36 26.33
#